data_AF-A0A961RF59-F1
#
_entry.id   AF-A0A961RF59-F1
#
_cell.length_a   1.000
_cell.length_b   1.000
_cell.length_c   1.000
_cell.angle_alpha   90.00
_cell.angle_beta   90.00
_cell.angle_gamma   90.00
#
_symmetry.space_group_name_H-M   'P 1'
#
loop_
_entity.id
_entity.type
_entity.pdbx_description
1 polymer ?
#
loop_
_entity_poly.entity_id
_entity_poly.type
_entity_poly.pdbx_seq_one_letter_code
_entity_poly.pdbx_strand_id
1 'polypeptide(L)' 'MTEENKTDRDWSETLYLPKTEFPMRAGLPQKEPEIVARWQEMDLYRLLREDAKDRPLYVLHDGPPYANGNIHIG' A
#
# COMPACT_ATOMS: atom_id res chain seq x y z
N MET A 1 -28.50 -45.48 -6.22
CA MET A 1 -29.16 -44.19 -5.97
C MET A 1 -28.64 -43.68 -4.64
N THR A 2 -27.57 -42.87 -4.68
CA THR A 2 -26.99 -42.25 -3.50
C THR A 2 -27.77 -40.98 -3.22
N GLU A 3 -28.54 -40.96 -2.15
CA GLU A 3 -29.29 -39.78 -1.72
C GLU A 3 -28.32 -38.73 -1.17
N GLU A 4 -28.22 -37.58 -1.86
CA GLU A 4 -27.56 -36.38 -1.36
C GLU A 4 -28.36 -35.82 -0.18
N ASN A 5 -27.78 -35.87 1.02
CA ASN A 5 -28.33 -35.24 2.21
C ASN A 5 -28.12 -33.72 2.13
N LYS A 6 -29.06 -33.02 1.50
CA LYS A 6 -29.14 -31.55 1.51
C LYS A 6 -29.66 -31.08 2.87
N THR A 7 -28.76 -30.85 3.81
CA THR A 7 -29.07 -29.98 4.95
C THR A 7 -29.09 -28.54 4.44
N ASP A 8 -30.29 -28.04 4.15
CA ASP A 8 -30.58 -26.77 3.48
C ASP A 8 -30.40 -25.52 4.37
N ARG A 9 -29.36 -25.51 5.22
CA ARG A 9 -29.05 -24.34 6.06
C ARG A 9 -27.57 -24.03 6.04
N ASP A 10 -27.23 -22.93 5.37
CA ASP A 10 -25.88 -22.38 5.37
C ASP A 10 -25.62 -21.67 6.71
N TRP A 11 -24.89 -22.34 7.60
CA TRP A 11 -24.51 -21.77 8.90
C TRP A 11 -23.37 -20.76 8.79
N SER A 12 -22.71 -20.64 7.63
CA SER A 12 -21.59 -19.70 7.45
C SER A 12 -22.01 -18.25 7.65
N GLU A 13 -23.27 -17.91 7.39
CA GLU A 13 -23.85 -16.59 7.62
C GLU A 13 -23.96 -16.20 9.11
N THR A 14 -23.95 -17.18 10.01
CA THR A 14 -24.02 -16.95 11.47
C THR A 14 -22.66 -16.65 12.09
N LEU A 15 -21.58 -16.77 11.31
CA LEU A 15 -20.21 -16.59 11.78
C LEU A 15 -19.73 -15.15 11.54
N TYR A 16 -19.13 -14.54 12.56
CA TYR A 16 -18.44 -13.25 12.44
C TYR A 16 -17.03 -13.44 11.87
N LEU A 17 -16.95 -13.74 10.57
CA LEU A 17 -15.66 -13.89 9.87
C LEU A 17 -15.04 -12.53 9.55
N PRO A 18 -13.70 -12.41 9.59
CA PRO A 18 -13.01 -11.20 9.12
C PRO A 18 -13.32 -10.95 7.64
N LYS A 19 -13.71 -9.72 7.32
CA LYS A 19 -13.96 -9.24 5.96
C LYS A 19 -13.09 -8.02 5.70
N THR A 20 -12.41 -8.02 4.56
CA THR A 20 -11.61 -6.88 4.13
C THR A 20 -11.61 -6.79 2.61
N GLU A 21 -11.63 -5.57 2.09
CA GLU A 21 -11.39 -5.28 0.68
C GLU A 21 -9.90 -5.33 0.33
N PHE A 22 -9.03 -5.44 1.34
CA PHE A 22 -7.59 -5.54 1.15
C PHE A 22 -7.24 -6.86 0.47
N PRO A 23 -6.64 -6.83 -0.74
CA PRO A 23 -6.36 -8.05 -1.47
C PRO A 23 -5.21 -8.81 -0.82
N MET A 24 -5.30 -10.13 -0.80
CA MET A 24 -4.23 -10.99 -0.28
C MET A 24 -2.92 -10.88 -1.10
N ARG A 25 -3.01 -10.53 -2.39
CA ARG A 25 -1.86 -10.25 -3.26
C ARG A 25 -1.68 -8.75 -3.44
N ALA A 26 -0.44 -8.29 -3.35
CA ALA A 26 -0.15 -6.86 -3.37
C ALA A 26 -0.45 -6.19 -4.71
N GLY A 27 -0.07 -6.81 -5.85
CA GLY A 27 -0.26 -6.19 -7.17
C GLY A 27 0.60 -4.93 -7.35
N LEU A 28 1.82 -4.93 -6.81
CA LEU A 28 2.69 -3.74 -6.71
C LEU A 28 2.94 -3.04 -8.06
N PRO A 29 3.21 -3.73 -9.19
CA PRO A 29 3.46 -3.04 -10.46
C PRO A 29 2.32 -2.12 -10.92
N GLN A 30 1.07 -2.39 -10.51
CA GLN A 30 -0.07 -1.52 -10.78
C GLN A 30 -0.31 -0.50 -9.66
N LYS A 31 -0.22 -0.94 -8.40
CA LYS A 31 -0.54 -0.08 -7.24
C LYS A 31 0.49 0.99 -6.94
N GLU A 32 1.78 0.71 -7.13
CA GLU A 32 2.85 1.66 -6.80
C GLU A 32 2.72 2.97 -7.58
N PRO A 33 2.47 2.97 -8.92
CA PRO A 33 2.18 4.20 -9.65
C PRO A 33 0.98 5.00 -9.12
N GLU A 34 -0.11 4.33 -8.74
CA GLU A 34 -1.31 4.99 -8.19
C GLU A 34 -1.02 5.67 -6.85
N ILE A 35 -0.24 5.01 -5.99
CA ILE A 35 0.18 5.55 -4.70
C ILE A 35 1.06 6.79 -4.89
N VAL A 36 2.04 6.73 -5.80
CA VAL A 36 2.92 7.86 -6.11
C VAL A 36 2.12 9.04 -6.66
N ALA A 37 1.18 8.79 -7.58
CA ALA A 37 0.31 9.83 -8.14
C ALA A 37 -0.52 10.52 -7.04
N ARG A 38 -1.12 9.73 -6.14
CA ARG A 38 -1.85 10.26 -4.99
C ARG A 38 -0.96 11.12 -4.07
N TRP A 39 0.27 10.71 -3.81
CA TRP A 39 1.22 11.50 -2.99
C TRP A 39 1.61 12.82 -3.65
N GLN A 40 1.75 12.83 -4.97
CA GLN A 40 2.02 14.04 -5.74
C GLN A 40 0.82 14.99 -5.74
N GLU A 41 -0.40 14.48 -5.95
CA GLU A 41 -1.62 15.27 -5.94
C GLU A 41 -1.85 15.99 -4.61
N MET A 42 -1.55 15.32 -3.48
CA MET A 42 -1.70 15.91 -2.16
C MET A 42 -0.53 16.80 -1.72
N ASP A 43 0.54 16.87 -2.51
CA ASP A 43 1.81 17.53 -2.13
C ASP A 43 2.33 17.02 -0.77
N LEU A 44 2.45 15.69 -0.67
CA LEU A 44 2.75 15.01 0.60
C LEU A 44 4.04 15.52 1.25
N TYR A 45 5.06 15.84 0.44
CA TYR A 45 6.32 16.33 0.98
C TYR A 45 6.14 17.63 1.75
N ARG A 46 5.39 18.60 1.21
CA ARG A 46 5.08 19.85 1.92
C ARG A 46 4.33 19.58 3.22
N LEU A 47 3.32 18.71 3.19
CA LEU A 47 2.56 18.34 4.40
C LEU A 47 3.46 17.75 5.49
N LEU A 48 4.39 16.87 5.11
CA LEU A 48 5.38 16.29 6.02
C LEU A 48 6.33 17.35 6.60
N ARG A 49 6.73 18.37 5.80
CA ARG A 49 7.56 19.49 6.28
C ARG A 49 6.82 20.38 7.27
N GLU A 50 5.54 20.63 7.04
CA GLU A 50 4.68 21.42 7.93
C GLU A 50 4.45 20.72 9.27
N ASP A 51 4.16 19.43 9.25
CA ASP A 51 3.98 18.60 10.45
C ASP A 51 5.28 18.48 11.29
N ALA A 52 6.44 18.49 10.63
CA ALA A 52 7.74 18.36 11.28
C ALA A 52 8.35 19.69 11.78
N LYS A 53 7.66 20.84 11.63
CA LYS A 53 8.23 22.19 11.82
C LYS A 53 8.94 22.43 13.17
N ASP A 54 8.43 21.83 14.25
CA ASP A 54 8.93 22.05 15.62
C ASP A 54 9.84 20.90 16.10
N ARG A 55 10.11 19.91 15.24
CA ARG A 55 10.98 18.77 15.58
C ARG A 55 12.45 19.18 15.48
N PRO A 56 13.35 18.55 16.25
CA PRO A 56 14.78 18.74 16.07
C PRO A 56 15.19 18.52 14.61
N LEU A 57 16.00 19.42 14.07
CA LEU A 57 16.46 19.34 12.68
C LEU A 57 17.34 18.11 12.49
N TYR A 58 16.98 17.28 11.51
CA TYR A 58 17.79 16.19 11.01
C TYR A 58 18.08 16.43 9.52
N VAL A 59 19.36 16.38 9.14
CA VAL A 59 19.81 16.60 7.76
C VAL A 59 20.48 15.32 7.27
N LEU A 60 19.94 14.76 6.18
CA LEU A 60 20.54 13.66 5.44
C LEU A 60 21.18 14.22 4.17
N HIS A 61 22.51 14.18 4.09
CA HIS A 61 23.24 14.56 2.89
C HIS A 61 23.28 13.37 1.93
N ASP A 62 22.48 13.45 0.86
CA ASP A 62 22.56 12.48 -0.24
C ASP A 62 23.66 12.90 -1.22
N GLY A 63 24.43 11.92 -1.69
CA GLY A 63 25.54 12.16 -2.63
C GLY A 63 24.99 12.45 -4.02
N PRO A 64 25.51 13.45 -4.76
CA PRO A 64 25.03 13.73 -6.10
C PRO A 64 25.31 12.51 -7.03
N PRO A 65 24.30 11.95 -7.70
CA PRO A 65 24.52 10.85 -8.62
C PRO A 65 25.24 11.34 -9.88
N TYR A 66 25.99 10.45 -10.53
CA TYR A 66 26.52 10.73 -11.87
C TYR A 66 25.38 10.74 -12.89
N ALA A 67 25.28 11.80 -13.70
CA ALA A 67 24.20 11.96 -14.68
C ALA A 67 24.39 11.19 -16.01
N ASN A 68 25.33 10.24 -16.07
CA ASN A 68 25.82 9.66 -17.33
C ASN A 68 25.36 8.21 -17.60
N GLY A 69 24.21 7.79 -17.11
CA GLY A 69 23.70 6.43 -17.35
C GLY A 69 22.39 6.11 -16.65
N ASN A 70 21.93 4.87 -16.82
CA ASN A 70 20.77 4.38 -16.08
C ASN A 70 21.16 4.08 -14.63
N ILE A 71 20.22 4.31 -13.71
CA ILE A 71 20.35 3.92 -12.31
C ILE A 71 20.47 2.39 -12.24
N HIS A 72 21.44 1.90 -11.50
CA HIS A 72 21.53 0.49 -11.11
C HIS A 72 21.09 0.32 -9.65
N ILE A 73 21.03 -0.91 -9.16
CA ILE A 73 20.51 -1.25 -7.82
C ILE A 73 21.35 -0.72 -6.63
N GLY A 74 22.39 0.08 -6.89
CA GLY A 74 23.34 0.57 -5.90
C GLY A 74 23.46 2.07 -5.99
#